data_AF-A0A7J8HT90-F1
#
_entry.id   AF-A0A7J8HT90-F1
#
_cell.length_a   1.000
_cell.length_b   1.000
_cell.length_c   1.000
_cell.angle_alpha   90.00
_cell.angle_beta   90.00
_cell.angle_gamma   90.00
#
_symmetry.space_group_name_H-M   'P 1'
#
loop_
_entity.id
_entity.type
_entity.pdbx_description
1 polymer ?
#
loop_
_entity_poly.entity_id
_entity_poly.type
_entity_poly.pdbx_seq_one_letter_code
_entity_poly.pdbx_strand_id
1 'polypeptide(L)'
;MAEDEASEDTLRLQFKAMQEMQHKRLQKQMQKKKEKELSLNSKVDDQKEPLEISDGLSFLQAGEQNLKNNFEQRVLEDEIEQLRHQLRETADENGRLYKLLKERDFEIKHLKKKIDEDRFAFTGTAGMAGDAIATKIVELSKKNRVLMAESEGGKTRVKQLSHRIQELERELQTALARLPAKGAADAGAKPPRTQTGVGALPETPEVKALQDRLAAMNLKMTDLRNQMQSVKQELRMAQKVLASEVGEDVSVQQLLASPGTWRGRAQHILVLQSKTPRGAVEPSGLDSNPSSPRAHAPWPRA
;
A
#
# COMPACT_ATOMS: atom_id res chain seq x y z
N MET A 1 -0.92 17.23 -6.94
CA MET A 1 -2.09 17.34 -6.03
C MET A 1 -3.35 17.74 -6.78
N ALA A 2 -3.32 18.71 -7.71
CA ALA A 2 -4.51 19.09 -8.49
C ALA A 2 -4.97 18.05 -9.56
N GLU A 3 -4.07 17.20 -10.06
CA GLU A 3 -4.41 16.20 -11.09
C GLU A 3 -5.14 14.95 -10.55
N ASP A 4 -4.91 14.58 -9.29
CA ASP A 4 -5.60 13.45 -8.64
C ASP A 4 -7.07 13.79 -8.35
N GLU A 5 -7.37 15.01 -7.88
CA GLU A 5 -8.76 15.46 -7.65
C GLU A 5 -9.58 15.49 -8.95
N ALA A 6 -8.97 15.93 -10.07
CA ALA A 6 -9.64 15.94 -11.37
C ALA A 6 -9.98 14.51 -11.87
N SER A 7 -9.13 13.53 -11.54
CA SER A 7 -9.36 12.13 -11.88
C SER A 7 -10.46 11.48 -11.02
N GLU A 8 -10.51 11.82 -9.73
CA GLU A 8 -11.54 11.35 -8.81
C GLU A 8 -12.93 11.92 -9.15
N ASP A 9 -12.99 13.21 -9.49
CA ASP A 9 -14.22 13.85 -9.95
C ASP A 9 -14.73 13.24 -11.26
N THR A 10 -13.84 12.93 -12.20
CA THR A 10 -14.20 12.22 -13.44
C THR A 10 -14.83 10.86 -13.15
N LEU A 11 -14.28 10.10 -12.19
CA LEU A 11 -14.81 8.81 -11.78
C LEU A 11 -16.20 8.93 -11.12
N ARG A 12 -16.39 9.93 -10.27
CA ARG A 12 -17.68 10.23 -9.63
C ARG A 12 -18.75 10.60 -10.65
N LEU A 13 -18.39 11.41 -11.65
CA LEU A 13 -19.26 11.74 -12.78
C LEU A 13 -19.66 10.50 -13.60
N GLN A 14 -18.71 9.61 -13.90
CA GLN A 14 -18.99 8.36 -14.61
C GLN A 14 -19.90 7.43 -13.80
N PHE A 15 -19.69 7.31 -12.49
CA PHE A 15 -20.52 6.50 -11.60
C PHE A 15 -21.94 7.05 -11.50
N LYS A 16 -22.10 8.38 -11.39
CA LYS A 16 -23.41 9.03 -11.39
C LYS A 16 -24.17 8.81 -12.70
N ALA A 17 -23.49 8.95 -13.84
CA ALA A 17 -24.07 8.68 -15.15
C ALA A 17 -24.54 7.21 -15.28
N MET A 18 -23.77 6.27 -14.72
CA MET A 18 -24.14 4.85 -14.70
C MET A 18 -25.40 4.60 -13.86
N GLN A 19 -25.50 5.21 -12.67
CA GLN A 19 -26.68 5.09 -11.82
C GLN A 19 -27.93 5.68 -12.49
N GLU A 20 -27.81 6.86 -13.10
CA GLU A 20 -28.91 7.49 -13.86
C GLU A 20 -29.35 6.60 -15.03
N MET A 21 -28.42 5.96 -15.74
CA MET A 21 -28.74 5.04 -16.82
C MET A 21 -29.53 3.81 -16.33
N GLN A 22 -29.15 3.23 -15.18
CA GLN A 22 -29.85 2.11 -14.58
C GLN A 22 -31.27 2.51 -14.14
N HIS A 23 -31.42 3.67 -13.48
CA HIS A 23 -32.73 4.19 -13.10
C HIS A 23 -33.63 4.44 -14.31
N LYS A 24 -33.09 5.04 -15.38
CA LYS A 24 -33.83 5.29 -16.62
C LYS A 24 -34.26 3.98 -17.32
N ARG A 25 -33.42 2.94 -17.25
CA ARG A 25 -33.74 1.62 -17.79
C ARG A 25 -34.90 0.98 -17.01
N LEU A 26 -34.85 1.05 -15.68
CA LEU A 26 -35.91 0.53 -14.81
C LEU A 26 -37.23 1.27 -15.03
N GLN A 27 -37.19 2.60 -15.11
CA GLN A 27 -38.38 3.43 -15.37
C GLN A 27 -39.02 3.10 -16.72
N LYS A 28 -38.22 2.92 -17.77
CA LYS A 28 -38.73 2.48 -19.09
C LYS A 28 -39.38 1.11 -19.05
N GLN A 29 -38.85 0.16 -18.26
CA GLN A 29 -39.49 -1.14 -18.09
C GLN A 29 -40.82 -1.03 -17.36
N MET A 30 -40.89 -0.21 -16.31
CA MET A 30 -42.14 0.04 -15.58
C MET A 30 -43.20 0.70 -16.46
N GLN A 31 -42.81 1.68 -17.28
CA GLN A 31 -43.72 2.32 -18.22
C GLN A 31 -44.23 1.34 -19.28
N LYS A 32 -43.34 0.52 -19.87
CA LYS A 32 -43.76 -0.52 -20.82
C LYS A 32 -44.70 -1.56 -20.21
N LYS A 33 -44.52 -1.93 -18.93
CA LYS A 33 -45.46 -2.81 -18.22
C LYS A 33 -46.82 -2.13 -18.04
N LYS A 34 -46.82 -0.87 -17.61
CA LYS A 34 -48.05 -0.07 -17.44
C LYS A 34 -48.81 0.13 -18.75
N GLU A 35 -48.11 0.40 -19.86
CA GLU A 35 -48.71 0.52 -21.19
C GLU A 35 -49.34 -0.81 -21.65
N LYS A 36 -48.67 -1.95 -21.39
CA LYS A 36 -49.22 -3.28 -21.67
C LYS A 36 -50.48 -3.56 -20.85
N GLU A 37 -50.46 -3.26 -19.55
CA GLU A 37 -51.63 -3.42 -18.67
C GLU A 37 -52.81 -2.54 -19.12
N LEU A 38 -52.55 -1.28 -19.50
CA LEU A 38 -53.59 -0.38 -20.02
C LEU A 38 -54.17 -0.87 -21.35
N SER A 39 -53.34 -1.43 -22.23
CA SER A 39 -53.80 -2.00 -23.51
C SER A 39 -54.63 -3.28 -23.36
N LEU A 40 -54.42 -4.02 -22.27
CA LEU A 40 -55.21 -5.20 -21.92
C LEU A 40 -56.55 -4.79 -21.31
N ASN A 41 -56.57 -3.74 -20.48
CA ASN A 41 -57.79 -3.24 -19.85
C ASN A 41 -58.74 -2.55 -20.85
N SER A 42 -58.23 -1.86 -21.88
CA SER A 42 -59.07 -1.20 -22.88
C SER A 42 -59.81 -2.17 -23.81
N LYS A 43 -59.36 -3.43 -23.92
CA LYS A 43 -60.04 -4.48 -24.71
C LYS A 43 -61.21 -5.14 -23.99
N VAL A 44 -61.37 -4.92 -22.68
CA VAL A 44 -62.38 -5.59 -21.86
C VAL A 44 -63.68 -4.77 -21.73
N ASP A 45 -63.63 -3.46 -22.03
CA ASP A 45 -64.75 -2.54 -21.78
C ASP A 45 -65.74 -2.38 -22.98
N ASP A 46 -65.39 -2.87 -24.17
CA ASP A 46 -66.21 -2.71 -25.40
C ASP A 46 -67.33 -3.77 -25.56
N GLN A 47 -67.63 -4.59 -24.55
CA GLN A 47 -68.72 -5.56 -24.60
C GLN A 47 -69.64 -5.50 -23.38
N LYS A 48 -70.50 -4.49 -23.33
CA LYS A 48 -71.69 -4.47 -22.46
C LYS A 48 -72.81 -3.67 -23.11
N GLU A 49 -73.86 -4.37 -23.59
CA GLU A 49 -75.29 -4.00 -23.50
C GLU A 49 -76.17 -5.09 -24.17
N PRO A 50 -77.46 -5.21 -23.80
CA PRO A 50 -78.17 -6.50 -23.69
C PRO A 50 -79.07 -6.83 -24.90
N LEU A 51 -79.24 -8.12 -25.17
CA LEU A 51 -80.10 -8.64 -26.24
C LEU A 51 -81.44 -9.15 -25.69
N GLU A 52 -82.54 -8.50 -26.09
CA GLU A 52 -83.91 -9.05 -26.06
C GLU A 52 -84.21 -9.81 -27.35
N ILE A 53 -84.59 -11.08 -27.17
CA ILE A 53 -85.45 -12.00 -27.95
C ILE A 53 -85.75 -11.67 -29.43
N SER A 54 -85.35 -12.56 -30.35
CA SER A 54 -86.24 -13.04 -31.44
C SER A 54 -85.73 -14.35 -32.05
N ASP A 55 -86.46 -15.43 -31.79
CA ASP A 55 -86.30 -16.77 -32.36
C ASP A 55 -86.67 -16.75 -33.86
N GLY A 56 -85.67 -16.96 -34.72
CA GLY A 56 -85.84 -16.96 -36.17
C GLY A 56 -84.54 -16.83 -36.98
N LEU A 57 -83.42 -16.51 -36.33
CA LEU A 57 -82.12 -16.26 -36.98
C LEU A 57 -81.11 -17.43 -36.89
N SER A 58 -81.49 -18.56 -36.30
CA SER A 58 -80.54 -19.61 -35.90
C SER A 58 -79.76 -20.26 -37.06
N PHE A 59 -80.26 -20.19 -38.30
CA PHE A 59 -79.56 -20.73 -39.47
C PHE A 59 -78.49 -19.78 -40.04
N LEU A 60 -78.71 -18.46 -40.00
CA LEU A 60 -77.68 -17.48 -40.36
C LEU A 60 -76.65 -17.30 -39.24
N GLN A 61 -77.10 -17.37 -37.98
CA GLN A 61 -76.23 -17.27 -36.81
C GLN A 61 -75.29 -18.47 -36.65
N ALA A 62 -75.71 -19.68 -37.05
CA ALA A 62 -74.82 -20.84 -37.10
C ALA A 62 -73.74 -20.71 -38.19
N GLY A 63 -74.06 -20.11 -39.34
CA GLY A 63 -73.10 -19.78 -40.40
C GLY A 63 -72.12 -18.68 -39.99
N GLU A 64 -72.61 -17.61 -39.35
CA GLU A 64 -71.77 -16.54 -38.79
C GLU A 64 -70.90 -17.03 -37.64
N GLN A 65 -71.42 -17.84 -36.70
CA GLN A 65 -70.63 -18.42 -35.61
C GLN A 65 -69.55 -19.37 -36.13
N ASN A 66 -69.82 -20.13 -37.21
CA ASN A 66 -68.82 -21.01 -37.82
C ASN A 66 -67.73 -20.21 -38.54
N LEU A 67 -68.09 -19.09 -39.19
CA LEU A 67 -67.12 -18.14 -39.75
C LEU A 67 -66.30 -17.43 -38.67
N LYS A 68 -66.93 -17.07 -37.55
CA LYS A 68 -66.28 -16.44 -36.39
C LYS A 68 -65.32 -17.40 -35.69
N ASN A 69 -65.72 -18.65 -35.50
CA ASN A 69 -64.86 -19.72 -34.99
C ASN A 69 -63.70 -20.03 -35.95
N ASN A 70 -63.94 -20.05 -37.27
CA ASN A 70 -62.87 -20.19 -38.27
C ASN A 70 -61.90 -19.00 -38.30
N PHE A 71 -62.39 -17.80 -38.03
CA PHE A 71 -61.58 -16.59 -37.94
C PHE A 71 -60.74 -16.59 -36.66
N GLU A 72 -61.36 -16.86 -35.50
CA GLU A 72 -60.67 -17.02 -34.23
C GLU A 72 -59.62 -18.13 -34.28
N GLN A 73 -59.95 -19.25 -34.92
CA GLN A 73 -59.00 -20.34 -35.10
C GLN A 73 -57.82 -19.95 -36.00
N ARG A 74 -58.05 -19.20 -37.09
CA ARG A 74 -56.95 -18.66 -37.91
C ARG A 74 -56.08 -17.66 -37.15
N VAL A 75 -56.69 -16.77 -36.36
CA VAL A 75 -55.95 -15.81 -35.54
C VAL A 75 -55.10 -16.52 -34.48
N LEU A 76 -55.62 -17.59 -33.87
CA LEU A 76 -54.86 -18.43 -32.94
C LEU A 76 -53.73 -19.18 -33.64
N GLU A 77 -53.96 -19.71 -34.83
CA GLU A 77 -52.93 -20.37 -35.65
C GLU A 77 -51.80 -19.38 -36.02
N ASP A 78 -52.15 -18.16 -36.42
CA ASP A 78 -51.19 -17.08 -36.71
C ASP A 78 -50.38 -16.68 -35.46
N GLU A 79 -51.03 -16.59 -34.29
CA GLU A 79 -50.36 -16.29 -33.01
C GLU A 79 -49.41 -17.43 -32.60
N ILE A 80 -49.82 -18.69 -32.79
CA ILE A 80 -48.96 -19.86 -32.56
C ILE A 80 -47.74 -19.82 -33.49
N GLU A 81 -47.93 -19.49 -34.76
CA GLU A 81 -46.83 -19.38 -35.73
C GLU A 81 -45.86 -18.24 -35.36
N GLN A 82 -46.40 -17.10 -34.92
CA GLN A 82 -45.60 -15.97 -34.42
C GLN A 82 -44.81 -16.35 -33.16
N LEU A 83 -45.42 -17.03 -32.19
CA LEU A 83 -44.74 -17.51 -30.99
C LEU A 83 -43.64 -18.52 -31.32
N ARG A 84 -43.88 -19.44 -32.28
CA ARG A 84 -42.86 -20.38 -32.77
C ARG A 84 -41.70 -19.65 -33.44
N HIS A 85 -41.98 -18.59 -34.20
CA HIS A 85 -40.94 -17.76 -34.80
C HIS A 85 -40.10 -17.06 -33.73
N GLN A 86 -40.73 -16.41 -32.75
CA GLN A 86 -40.03 -15.76 -31.63
C GLN A 86 -39.21 -16.75 -30.80
N LEU A 87 -39.73 -17.97 -30.59
CA LEU A 87 -39.00 -19.04 -29.90
C LEU A 87 -37.72 -19.41 -30.66
N ARG A 88 -37.80 -19.54 -31.99
CA ARG A 88 -36.63 -19.79 -32.85
C ARG A 88 -35.62 -18.64 -32.79
N GLU A 89 -36.07 -17.40 -32.97
CA GLU A 89 -35.18 -16.23 -32.90
C GLU A 89 -34.46 -16.13 -31.55
N THR A 90 -35.19 -16.36 -30.46
CA THR A 90 -34.62 -16.33 -29.10
C THR A 90 -33.64 -17.48 -28.88
N ALA A 91 -33.91 -18.66 -29.43
CA ALA A 91 -33.01 -19.81 -29.37
C ALA A 91 -31.71 -19.54 -30.16
N ASP A 92 -31.82 -18.95 -31.35
CA ASP A 92 -30.67 -18.57 -32.17
C ASP A 92 -29.82 -17.49 -31.51
N GLU A 93 -30.46 -16.47 -30.92
CA GLU A 93 -29.77 -15.41 -30.20
C GLU A 93 -29.08 -15.95 -28.94
N ASN A 94 -29.74 -16.81 -28.17
CA ASN A 94 -29.09 -17.51 -27.06
C ASN A 94 -27.87 -18.32 -27.55
N GLY A 95 -27.97 -18.99 -28.70
CA GLY A 95 -26.86 -19.70 -29.31
C GLY A 95 -25.67 -18.79 -29.66
N ARG A 96 -25.92 -17.59 -30.21
CA ARG A 96 -24.89 -16.58 -30.48
C ARG A 96 -24.26 -16.06 -29.19
N LEU A 97 -25.07 -15.76 -28.18
CA LEU A 97 -24.61 -15.31 -26.87
C LEU A 97 -23.72 -16.36 -26.19
N TYR A 98 -24.07 -17.65 -26.26
CA TYR A 98 -23.22 -18.72 -25.75
C TYR A 98 -21.87 -18.82 -26.46
N LYS A 99 -21.82 -18.60 -27.78
CA LYS A 99 -20.55 -18.56 -28.53
C LYS A 99 -19.69 -17.38 -28.08
N LEU A 100 -20.26 -16.19 -28.01
CA LEU A 100 -19.56 -14.99 -27.56
C LEU A 100 -19.05 -15.14 -26.12
N LEU A 101 -19.88 -15.70 -25.22
CA LEU A 101 -19.47 -15.96 -23.84
C LEU A 101 -18.25 -16.88 -23.79
N LYS A 102 -18.25 -17.97 -24.56
CA LYS A 102 -17.09 -18.87 -24.65
C LYS A 102 -15.85 -18.14 -25.15
N GLU A 103 -15.96 -17.34 -26.21
CA GLU A 103 -14.84 -16.54 -26.72
C GLU A 103 -14.26 -15.61 -25.65
N ARG A 104 -15.12 -14.91 -24.89
CA ARG A 104 -14.70 -14.06 -23.77
C ARG A 104 -14.09 -14.85 -22.62
N ASP A 105 -14.60 -16.03 -22.30
CA ASP A 105 -14.00 -16.91 -21.30
C ASP A 105 -12.60 -17.37 -21.71
N PHE A 106 -12.38 -17.65 -23.00
CA PHE A 106 -11.06 -17.95 -23.53
C PHE A 106 -10.13 -16.75 -23.46
N GLU A 107 -10.60 -15.55 -23.81
CA GLU A 107 -9.85 -14.30 -23.69
C GLU A 107 -9.46 -14.02 -22.23
N ILE A 108 -10.40 -14.18 -21.29
CA ILE A 108 -10.14 -14.04 -19.85
C ILE A 108 -9.08 -15.05 -19.38
N LYS A 109 -9.19 -16.31 -19.79
CA LYS A 109 -8.20 -17.35 -19.45
C LYS A 109 -6.82 -16.99 -20.01
N HIS A 110 -6.76 -16.50 -21.24
CA HIS A 110 -5.51 -16.08 -21.88
C HIS A 110 -4.88 -14.88 -21.16
N LEU A 111 -5.67 -13.84 -20.85
CA LEU A 111 -5.20 -12.67 -20.13
C LEU A 111 -4.73 -13.01 -18.71
N LYS A 112 -5.46 -13.87 -17.99
CA LYS A 112 -5.03 -14.36 -16.67
C LYS A 112 -3.69 -15.09 -16.76
N LYS A 113 -3.53 -15.98 -17.74
CA LYS A 113 -2.27 -16.68 -18.00
C LYS A 113 -1.14 -15.69 -18.28
N LYS A 114 -1.38 -14.67 -19.11
CA LYS A 114 -0.40 -13.61 -19.39
C LYS A 114 -0.02 -12.82 -18.13
N ILE A 115 -0.99 -12.44 -17.30
CA ILE A 115 -0.73 -11.75 -16.01
C ILE A 115 0.11 -12.62 -15.09
N ASP A 116 -0.18 -13.93 -15.01
CA ASP A 116 0.60 -14.85 -14.18
C ASP A 116 2.02 -15.05 -14.72
N GLU A 117 2.21 -15.11 -16.03
CA GLU A 117 3.53 -15.15 -16.70
C GLU A 117 4.32 -13.85 -16.47
N ASP A 118 3.70 -12.68 -16.65
CA ASP A 118 4.32 -11.37 -16.39
C ASP A 118 4.66 -11.22 -14.90
N ARG A 119 3.77 -11.66 -14.01
CA ARG A 119 4.05 -11.69 -12.57
C ARG A 119 5.21 -12.63 -12.27
N PHE A 120 5.29 -13.79 -12.90
CA PHE A 120 6.41 -14.71 -12.71
C PHE A 120 7.73 -14.14 -13.23
N ALA A 121 7.72 -13.43 -14.36
CA ALA A 121 8.88 -12.76 -14.91
C ALA A 121 9.36 -11.58 -14.04
N PHE A 122 8.44 -10.78 -13.51
CA PHE A 122 8.75 -9.61 -12.69
C PHE A 122 9.12 -9.97 -11.24
N THR A 123 8.43 -10.96 -10.68
CA THR A 123 8.54 -11.33 -9.25
C THR A 123 9.45 -12.53 -9.02
N GLY A 124 9.93 -13.19 -10.08
CA GLY A 124 10.71 -14.43 -9.98
C GLY A 124 9.92 -15.59 -9.34
N THR A 125 10.51 -16.78 -9.32
CA THR A 125 9.97 -17.92 -8.56
C THR A 125 9.85 -17.54 -7.08
N ALA A 126 8.60 -17.55 -6.59
CA ALA A 126 8.17 -17.18 -5.24
C ALA A 126 8.07 -15.66 -4.98
N GLY A 127 6.92 -15.24 -4.43
CA GLY A 127 6.61 -13.84 -4.06
C GLY A 127 7.57 -13.18 -3.07
N MET A 128 8.65 -13.85 -2.67
CA MET A 128 9.78 -13.29 -1.93
C MET A 128 10.63 -12.32 -2.76
N ALA A 129 10.74 -12.49 -4.09
CA ALA A 129 11.56 -11.58 -4.89
C ALA A 129 10.89 -10.21 -5.12
N GLY A 130 9.55 -10.12 -5.11
CA GLY A 130 8.84 -8.84 -5.11
C GLY A 130 9.08 -8.03 -3.84
N ASP A 131 9.08 -8.69 -2.68
CA ASP A 131 9.42 -8.07 -1.40
C ASP A 131 10.91 -7.68 -1.33
N ALA A 132 11.80 -8.49 -1.92
CA ALA A 132 13.21 -8.14 -2.08
C ALA A 132 13.43 -6.92 -3.00
N ILE A 133 12.66 -6.77 -4.08
CA ILE A 133 12.72 -5.59 -4.95
C ILE A 133 12.16 -4.36 -4.24
N ALA A 134 11.02 -4.47 -3.54
CA ALA A 134 10.42 -3.37 -2.80
C ALA A 134 11.35 -2.86 -1.68
N THR A 135 11.95 -3.77 -0.92
CA THR A 135 12.97 -3.42 0.07
C THR A 135 14.20 -2.80 -0.58
N LYS A 136 14.64 -3.28 -1.75
CA LYS A 136 15.76 -2.68 -2.49
C LYS A 136 15.47 -1.28 -2.98
N ILE A 137 14.26 -1.01 -3.47
CA ILE A 137 13.81 0.33 -3.88
C ILE A 137 13.89 1.29 -2.69
N VAL A 138 13.34 0.90 -1.53
CA VAL A 138 13.40 1.73 -0.31
C VAL A 138 14.83 1.95 0.15
N GLU A 139 15.67 0.92 0.13
CA GLU A 139 17.08 1.01 0.49
C GLU A 139 17.85 1.98 -0.43
N LEU A 140 17.65 1.86 -1.75
CA LEU A 140 18.25 2.75 -2.74
C LEU A 140 17.74 4.18 -2.58
N SER A 141 16.44 4.39 -2.32
CA SER A 141 15.89 5.72 -2.03
C SER A 141 16.51 6.34 -0.77
N LYS A 142 16.72 5.55 0.29
CA LYS A 142 17.41 6.01 1.51
C LYS A 142 18.86 6.41 1.21
N LYS A 143 19.60 5.56 0.48
CA LYS A 143 20.97 5.86 0.02
C LYS A 143 21.03 7.14 -0.82
N ASN A 144 20.07 7.34 -1.70
CA ASN A 144 20.01 8.52 -2.56
C ASN A 144 19.78 9.81 -1.75
N ARG A 145 18.92 9.78 -0.72
CA ARG A 145 18.75 10.91 0.21
C ARG A 145 20.03 11.27 0.97
N VAL A 146 20.75 10.26 1.47
CA VAL A 146 22.03 10.47 2.17
C VAL A 146 23.06 11.08 1.23
N LEU A 147 23.21 10.53 0.02
CA LEU A 147 24.13 11.06 -0.99
C LEU A 147 23.79 12.50 -1.38
N MET A 148 22.51 12.86 -1.50
CA MET A 148 22.11 14.26 -1.72
C MET A 148 22.59 15.15 -0.57
N ALA A 149 22.32 14.78 0.68
CA ALA A 149 22.75 15.55 1.85
C ALA A 149 24.29 15.69 1.92
N GLU A 150 25.04 14.63 1.64
CA GLU A 150 26.51 14.67 1.56
C GLU A 150 27.00 15.58 0.45
N SER A 151 26.36 15.55 -0.73
CA SER A 151 26.70 16.41 -1.86
C SER A 151 26.43 17.89 -1.56
N GLU A 152 25.34 18.20 -0.87
CA GLU A 152 24.99 19.55 -0.44
C GLU A 152 25.97 20.04 0.63
N GLY A 153 26.31 19.20 1.61
CA GLY A 153 27.35 19.49 2.60
C GLY A 153 28.75 19.63 1.98
N GLY A 154 29.02 18.96 0.86
CA GLY A 154 30.22 19.18 0.05
C GLY A 154 30.21 20.56 -0.61
N LYS A 155 29.10 20.94 -1.26
CA LYS A 155 28.94 22.25 -1.91
C LYS A 155 29.10 23.41 -0.92
N THR A 156 28.55 23.30 0.30
CA THR A 156 28.70 24.35 1.32
C THR A 156 30.15 24.48 1.79
N ARG A 157 30.84 23.37 2.04
CA ARG A 157 32.27 23.37 2.37
C ARG A 157 33.13 23.99 1.27
N VAL A 158 32.87 23.65 0.01
CA VAL A 158 33.57 24.26 -1.13
C VAL A 158 33.34 25.77 -1.14
N LYS A 159 32.08 26.24 -0.98
CA LYS A 159 31.79 27.68 -0.90
C LYS A 159 32.54 28.37 0.25
N GLN A 160 32.54 27.77 1.44
CA GLN A 160 33.27 28.32 2.61
C GLN A 160 34.78 28.42 2.34
N LEU A 161 35.38 27.35 1.81
CA LEU A 161 36.81 27.35 1.46
C LEU A 161 37.12 28.35 0.34
N SER A 162 36.27 28.46 -0.67
CA SER A 162 36.41 29.46 -1.74
C SER A 162 36.35 30.89 -1.19
N HIS A 163 35.43 31.20 -0.26
CA HIS A 163 35.41 32.51 0.40
C HIS A 163 36.69 32.75 1.20
N ARG A 164 37.17 31.75 1.95
CA ARG A 164 38.42 31.87 2.71
C ARG A 164 39.64 32.12 1.83
N ILE A 165 39.72 31.45 0.67
CA ILE A 165 40.76 31.70 -0.32
C ILE A 165 40.70 33.14 -0.81
N GLN A 166 39.52 33.64 -1.18
CA GLN A 166 39.36 35.03 -1.62
C GLN A 166 39.71 36.06 -0.53
N GLU A 167 39.42 35.78 0.74
CA GLU A 167 39.85 36.62 1.87
C GLU A 167 41.37 36.67 1.96
N LEU A 168 42.03 35.51 1.96
CA LEU A 168 43.49 35.41 2.01
C LEU A 168 44.16 36.07 0.81
N GLU A 169 43.58 35.94 -0.40
CA GLU A 169 44.06 36.63 -1.60
C GLU A 169 43.96 38.15 -1.45
N ARG A 170 42.86 38.67 -0.88
CA ARG A 170 42.71 40.11 -0.59
C ARG A 170 43.70 40.56 0.48
N GLU A 171 43.86 39.81 1.57
CA GLU A 171 44.84 40.10 2.63
C GLU A 171 46.26 40.18 2.04
N LEU A 172 46.63 39.21 1.19
CA LEU A 172 47.92 39.20 0.50
C LEU A 172 48.10 40.40 -0.43
N GLN A 173 47.09 40.77 -1.22
CA GLN A 173 47.12 41.97 -2.06
C GLN A 173 47.28 43.25 -1.22
N THR A 174 46.56 43.37 -0.10
CA THR A 174 46.69 44.52 0.81
C THR A 174 48.05 44.57 1.50
N ALA A 175 48.63 43.43 1.85
CA ALA A 175 49.97 43.33 2.42
C ALA A 175 51.05 43.73 1.39
N LEU A 176 50.93 43.27 0.14
CA LEU A 176 51.81 43.69 -0.96
C LEU A 176 51.70 45.20 -1.24
N ALA A 177 50.49 45.77 -1.20
CA ALA A 177 50.28 47.21 -1.37
C ALA A 177 50.81 48.06 -0.18
N ARG A 178 50.97 47.45 1.00
CA ARG A 178 51.56 48.09 2.20
C ARG A 178 53.09 48.02 2.24
N LEU A 179 53.74 47.25 1.36
CA LEU A 179 55.20 47.29 1.26
C LEU A 179 55.65 48.63 0.67
N PRO A 180 56.53 49.38 1.35
CA PRO A 180 57.02 50.64 0.82
C PRO A 180 57.93 50.36 -0.39
N ALA A 181 57.63 50.99 -1.53
CA ALA A 181 58.61 51.16 -2.59
C ALA A 181 59.74 52.04 -2.04
N LYS A 182 60.82 51.42 -1.55
CA LYS A 182 62.00 52.18 -1.12
C LYS A 182 63.29 51.45 -1.43
N GLY A 183 63.92 51.89 -2.52
CA GLY A 183 65.36 51.87 -2.63
C GLY A 183 66.00 52.88 -1.67
N ALA A 184 67.29 52.65 -1.39
CA ALA A 184 68.24 53.51 -0.68
C ALA A 184 67.95 53.80 0.80
N ALA A 185 68.71 53.15 1.69
CA ALA A 185 69.74 53.78 2.51
C ALA A 185 70.22 52.82 3.60
N ASP A 186 71.55 52.77 3.72
CA ASP A 186 72.37 52.04 4.67
C ASP A 186 72.29 52.65 6.10
N ALA A 187 72.83 51.88 7.04
CA ALA A 187 73.29 52.24 8.39
C ALA A 187 72.27 52.32 9.55
N GLY A 188 72.54 51.51 10.59
CA GLY A 188 72.16 51.86 11.97
C GLY A 188 71.82 50.69 12.88
N ALA A 189 72.83 50.11 13.52
CA ALA A 189 72.72 49.02 14.50
C ALA A 189 72.03 49.42 15.82
N LYS A 190 71.31 48.47 16.46
CA LYS A 190 71.48 48.01 17.86
C LYS A 190 70.44 46.93 18.30
N PRO A 191 70.85 45.88 19.06
CA PRO A 191 69.97 44.84 19.64
C PRO A 191 69.58 45.14 21.12
N PRO A 192 68.73 44.30 21.78
CA PRO A 192 67.62 44.77 22.61
C PRO A 192 67.91 44.81 24.12
N ARG A 193 67.10 45.59 24.86
CA ARG A 193 67.11 45.61 26.33
C ARG A 193 65.75 45.16 26.86
N THR A 194 65.78 44.10 27.64
CA THR A 194 64.71 43.50 28.43
C THR A 194 64.09 44.49 29.41
N GLN A 195 62.76 44.58 29.42
CA GLN A 195 62.01 45.10 30.57
C GLN A 195 60.77 44.23 30.81
N THR A 196 60.79 43.57 31.96
CA THR A 196 59.71 42.80 32.57
C THR A 196 58.59 43.74 32.99
N GLY A 197 57.37 43.52 32.51
CA GLY A 197 56.17 44.23 32.93
C GLY A 197 54.96 43.33 32.74
N VAL A 198 54.33 42.95 33.85
CA VAL A 198 53.08 42.20 33.91
C VAL A 198 51.97 43.04 33.27
N GLY A 199 51.41 42.56 32.17
CA GLY A 199 50.27 43.17 31.50
C GLY A 199 50.01 42.46 30.18
N ALA A 200 48.88 41.75 30.12
CA ALA A 200 48.23 41.19 28.93
C ALA A 200 49.14 41.03 27.70
N LEU A 201 49.79 39.87 27.58
CA LEU A 201 50.44 39.46 26.34
C LEU A 201 49.36 39.52 25.24
N PRO A 202 49.62 40.15 24.07
CA PRO A 202 48.71 40.01 22.95
C PRO A 202 48.67 38.51 22.63
N GLU A 203 47.50 37.88 22.83
CA GLU A 203 47.27 36.54 22.30
C GLU A 203 47.59 36.60 20.81
N THR A 204 48.75 36.07 20.43
CA THR A 204 49.08 35.94 19.03
C THR A 204 47.99 35.09 18.39
N PRO A 205 47.54 35.40 17.16
CA PRO A 205 46.44 34.69 16.51
C PRO A 205 46.68 33.16 16.45
N GLU A 206 47.95 32.75 16.48
CA GLU A 206 48.38 31.36 16.58
C GLU A 206 47.99 30.69 17.91
N VAL A 207 48.14 31.37 19.05
CA VAL A 207 47.76 30.82 20.36
C VAL A 207 46.25 30.60 20.42
N LYS A 208 45.47 31.57 19.91
CA LYS A 208 44.01 31.45 19.83
C LYS A 208 43.56 30.33 18.90
N ALA A 209 44.18 30.21 17.72
CA ALA A 209 43.88 29.12 16.78
C ALA A 209 44.23 27.74 17.36
N LEU A 210 45.33 27.63 18.12
CA LEU A 210 45.68 26.40 18.82
C LEU A 210 44.69 26.07 19.95
N GLN A 211 44.21 27.08 20.66
CA GLN A 211 43.22 26.92 21.73
C GLN A 211 41.85 26.50 21.18
N ASP A 212 41.39 27.10 20.08
CA ASP A 212 40.17 26.70 19.39
C ASP A 212 40.28 25.27 18.83
N ARG A 213 41.45 24.89 18.29
CA ARG A 213 41.71 23.52 17.81
C ARG A 213 41.70 22.51 18.95
N LEU A 214 42.24 22.87 20.11
CA LEU A 214 42.22 22.03 21.31
C LEU A 214 40.79 21.87 21.84
N ALA A 215 40.01 22.95 21.88
CA ALA A 215 38.59 22.91 22.26
C ALA A 215 37.77 22.02 21.31
N ALA A 216 37.97 22.16 19.99
CA ALA A 216 37.31 21.33 18.99
C ALA A 216 37.69 19.84 19.11
N MET A 217 38.96 19.53 19.42
CA MET A 217 39.40 18.16 19.64
C MET A 217 38.82 17.57 20.94
N ASN A 218 38.72 18.36 22.00
CA ASN A 218 38.08 17.94 23.25
C ASN A 218 36.59 17.65 23.05
N LEU A 219 35.89 18.46 22.25
CA LEU A 219 34.49 18.22 21.90
C LEU A 219 34.33 16.90 21.12
N LYS A 220 35.20 16.65 20.12
CA LYS A 220 35.23 15.38 19.39
C LYS A 220 35.53 14.20 20.32
N MET A 221 36.42 14.36 21.29
CA MET A 221 36.73 13.32 22.27
C MET A 221 35.51 12.99 23.14
N THR A 222 34.73 14.00 23.56
CA THR A 222 33.48 13.78 24.28
C THR A 222 32.42 13.11 23.41
N ASP A 223 32.29 13.51 22.14
CA ASP A 223 31.34 12.90 21.21
C ASP A 223 31.66 11.43 20.96
N LEU A 224 32.93 11.09 20.71
CA LEU A 224 33.37 9.70 20.54
C LEU A 224 33.13 8.87 21.81
N ARG A 225 33.34 9.46 22.99
CA ARG A 225 33.04 8.79 24.26
C ARG A 225 31.54 8.48 24.38
N ASN A 226 30.68 9.41 23.99
CA ASN A 226 29.23 9.25 24.00
C ASN A 226 28.77 8.20 22.97
N GLN A 227 29.31 8.23 21.75
CA GLN A 227 29.04 7.23 20.72
C GLN A 227 29.45 5.83 21.18
N MET A 228 30.64 5.69 21.78
CA MET A 228 31.10 4.43 22.34
C MET A 228 30.17 3.90 23.43
N GLN A 229 29.62 4.78 24.28
CA GLN A 229 28.63 4.40 25.28
C GLN A 229 27.30 3.95 24.65
N SER A 230 26.83 4.64 23.62
CA SER A 230 25.63 4.26 22.86
C SER A 230 25.78 2.88 22.24
N VAL A 231 26.87 2.66 21.49
CA VAL A 231 27.16 1.36 20.84
C VAL A 231 27.28 0.24 21.88
N LYS A 232 27.90 0.51 23.03
CA LYS A 232 27.98 -0.47 24.13
C LYS A 232 26.59 -0.80 24.70
N GLN A 233 25.68 0.17 24.78
CA GLN A 233 24.32 -0.07 25.24
C GLN A 233 23.50 -0.84 24.20
N GLU A 234 23.59 -0.49 22.93
CA GLU A 234 22.96 -1.22 21.82
C GLU A 234 23.45 -2.67 21.77
N LEU A 235 24.75 -2.90 21.94
CA LEU A 235 25.32 -4.25 22.02
C LEU A 235 24.72 -5.07 23.18
N ARG A 236 24.55 -4.46 24.35
CA ARG A 236 23.89 -5.12 25.49
C ARG A 236 22.43 -5.42 25.21
N MET A 237 21.71 -4.52 24.53
CA MET A 237 20.32 -4.75 24.13
C MET A 237 20.23 -5.89 23.11
N ALA A 238 21.08 -5.91 22.09
CA ALA A 238 21.15 -6.98 21.10
C ALA A 238 21.45 -8.33 21.75
N GLN A 239 22.38 -8.37 22.72
CA GLN A 239 22.67 -9.59 23.50
C GLN A 239 21.46 -10.07 24.30
N LYS A 240 20.69 -9.16 24.91
CA LYS A 240 19.45 -9.50 25.63
C LYS A 240 18.37 -10.05 24.69
N VAL A 241 18.17 -9.42 23.53
CA VAL A 241 17.22 -9.90 22.52
C VAL A 241 17.63 -11.29 22.02
N LEU A 242 18.92 -11.50 21.75
CA LEU A 242 19.42 -12.80 21.33
C LEU A 242 19.24 -13.87 22.43
N ALA A 243 19.54 -13.55 23.69
CA ALA A 243 19.23 -14.44 24.81
C ALA A 243 17.72 -14.76 24.91
N SER A 244 16.87 -13.78 24.56
CA SER A 244 15.42 -13.96 24.47
C SER A 244 14.92 -14.71 23.22
N GLU A 245 15.80 -15.04 22.27
CA GLU A 245 15.47 -15.91 21.14
C GLU A 245 16.01 -17.33 21.33
N VAL A 246 17.09 -17.45 22.10
CA VAL A 246 17.79 -18.71 22.31
C VAL A 246 17.20 -19.45 23.50
N GLY A 247 17.22 -18.91 24.70
CA GLY A 247 16.81 -19.62 25.92
C GLY A 247 17.46 -18.94 27.11
N GLU A 248 16.81 -18.93 28.28
CA GLU A 248 17.53 -18.51 29.51
C GLU A 248 18.66 -19.51 29.85
N ASP A 249 18.55 -20.75 29.38
CA ASP A 249 19.47 -21.85 29.69
C ASP A 249 20.64 -22.05 28.69
N VAL A 250 20.79 -21.18 27.68
CA VAL A 250 21.79 -21.36 26.61
C VAL A 250 22.62 -20.10 26.42
N SER A 251 23.94 -20.23 26.60
CA SER A 251 24.84 -19.10 26.45
C SER A 251 25.09 -18.76 24.97
N VAL A 252 24.97 -17.47 24.64
CA VAL A 252 25.28 -16.95 23.30
C VAL A 252 26.72 -17.31 22.87
N GLN A 253 27.65 -17.40 23.82
CA GLN A 253 29.04 -17.77 23.57
C GLN A 253 29.18 -19.23 23.09
N GLN A 254 28.40 -20.16 23.64
CA GLN A 254 28.40 -21.56 23.19
C GLN A 254 27.79 -21.72 21.80
N LEU A 255 26.77 -20.92 21.45
CA LEU A 255 26.20 -20.92 20.11
C LEU A 255 27.19 -20.45 19.04
N LEU A 256 28.00 -19.43 19.36
CA LEU A 256 29.04 -18.95 18.46
C LEU A 256 30.12 -20.02 18.21
N ALA A 257 30.37 -20.90 19.19
CA ALA A 257 31.32 -22.00 19.06
C ALA A 257 30.76 -23.20 18.27
N SER A 258 29.44 -23.32 18.11
CA SER A 258 28.81 -24.45 17.41
C SER A 258 27.53 -24.02 16.68
N PRO A 259 27.65 -23.33 15.52
CA PRO A 259 26.54 -22.63 14.86
C PRO A 259 25.51 -23.52 14.14
N GLY A 260 25.59 -24.85 14.24
CA GLY A 260 24.78 -25.77 13.41
C GLY A 260 23.64 -26.50 14.12
N THR A 261 23.63 -26.58 15.45
CA THR A 261 22.75 -27.50 16.19
C THR A 261 21.54 -26.82 16.81
N TRP A 262 21.54 -25.48 16.89
CA TRP A 262 20.53 -24.75 17.64
C TRP A 262 19.34 -24.29 16.78
N ARG A 263 18.12 -24.53 17.28
CA ARG A 263 16.88 -23.97 16.72
C ARG A 263 16.28 -22.98 17.72
N GLY A 264 15.93 -21.79 17.24
CA GLY A 264 15.40 -20.71 18.09
C GLY A 264 14.03 -21.01 18.69
N ARG A 265 13.64 -20.29 19.74
CA ARG A 265 12.35 -20.47 20.44
C ARG A 265 11.15 -20.29 19.52
N ALA A 266 11.17 -19.31 18.61
CA ALA A 266 10.10 -19.13 17.62
C ALA A 266 9.89 -20.38 16.74
N GLN A 267 10.97 -21.07 16.35
CA GLN A 267 10.88 -22.32 15.59
C GLN A 267 10.35 -23.46 16.46
N HIS A 268 10.78 -23.56 17.72
CA HIS A 268 10.24 -24.54 18.66
C HIS A 268 8.74 -24.34 18.89
N ILE A 269 8.29 -23.10 19.08
CA ILE A 269 6.87 -22.76 19.23
C ILE A 269 6.09 -23.14 17.98
N LEU A 270 6.58 -22.81 16.78
CA LEU A 270 5.92 -23.16 15.52
C LEU A 270 5.79 -24.68 15.33
N VAL A 271 6.82 -25.44 15.70
CA VAL A 271 6.79 -26.91 15.69
C VAL A 271 5.81 -27.47 16.73
N LEU A 272 5.71 -26.86 17.91
CA LEU A 272 4.72 -27.26 18.92
C LEU A 272 3.28 -26.93 18.47
N GLN A 273 3.09 -25.75 17.86
CA GLN A 273 1.80 -25.34 17.32
C GLN A 273 1.34 -26.21 16.15
N SER A 274 2.26 -26.70 15.30
CA SER A 274 1.91 -27.63 14.22
C SER A 274 1.61 -29.05 14.72
N LYS A 275 2.19 -29.44 15.86
CA LYS A 275 1.92 -30.72 16.53
C LYS A 275 0.65 -30.72 17.37
N THR A 276 0.09 -29.55 17.69
CA THR A 276 -1.16 -29.42 18.45
C THR A 276 -2.28 -29.02 17.49
N PRO A 277 -3.07 -29.97 16.93
CA PRO A 277 -4.17 -29.61 16.04
C PRO A 277 -5.15 -28.67 16.76
N ARG A 278 -5.48 -27.57 16.10
CA ARG A 278 -6.45 -26.57 16.54
C ARG A 278 -7.85 -27.23 16.55
N GLY A 279 -8.17 -27.94 17.62
CA GLY A 279 -9.44 -28.66 17.76
C GLY A 279 -9.38 -29.75 18.83
N ALA A 280 -9.31 -29.37 20.10
CA ALA A 280 -9.64 -30.24 21.24
C ALA A 280 -9.85 -29.39 22.50
N VAL A 281 -10.85 -28.52 22.49
CA VAL A 281 -11.48 -28.05 23.73
C VAL A 281 -12.99 -28.16 23.51
N GLU A 282 -13.46 -29.40 23.44
CA GLU A 282 -14.83 -29.76 23.81
C GLU A 282 -14.75 -30.17 25.30
N PRO A 283 -15.41 -29.46 26.24
CA PRO A 283 -15.59 -29.98 27.58
C PRO A 283 -16.82 -30.91 27.54
N SER A 284 -16.60 -32.16 27.11
CA SER A 284 -17.58 -33.23 27.33
C SER A 284 -17.66 -33.50 28.83
N GLY A 285 -18.85 -33.26 29.37
CA GLY A 285 -19.17 -33.55 30.76
C GLY A 285 -18.98 -35.01 31.09
N LEU A 286 -18.40 -35.26 32.27
CA LEU A 286 -18.66 -36.45 33.05
C LEU A 286 -18.79 -36.02 34.52
N ASP A 287 -19.98 -36.30 35.03
CA ASP A 287 -20.33 -36.30 36.44
C ASP A 287 -19.32 -37.09 37.28
N SER A 288 -18.93 -36.55 38.43
CA SER A 288 -18.80 -37.35 39.66
C SER A 288 -19.07 -36.47 40.88
N ASN A 289 -20.04 -36.93 41.66
CA ASN A 289 -20.69 -36.31 42.82
C ASN A 289 -19.72 -35.96 43.99
N PRO A 290 -20.12 -35.10 44.95
CA PRO A 290 -19.28 -34.47 45.94
C PRO A 290 -19.20 -35.27 47.25
N SER A 291 -18.05 -35.24 47.91
CA SER A 291 -17.90 -35.51 49.34
C SER A 291 -16.67 -34.79 49.88
N SER A 292 -16.93 -33.91 50.83
CA SER A 292 -16.04 -33.04 51.65
C SER A 292 -14.95 -33.81 52.44
N PRO A 293 -14.08 -33.17 53.27
CA PRO A 293 -13.80 -31.73 53.47
C PRO A 293 -12.30 -31.33 53.55
N ARG A 294 -12.03 -30.06 53.21
CA ARG A 294 -11.19 -29.09 53.96
C ARG A 294 -9.88 -29.60 54.60
N ALA A 295 -8.73 -29.24 54.00
CA ALA A 295 -7.47 -29.07 54.71
C ALA A 295 -6.79 -27.75 54.29
N HIS A 296 -6.59 -26.89 55.29
CA HIS A 296 -5.97 -25.58 55.21
C HIS A 296 -4.43 -25.68 55.25
N ALA A 297 -3.80 -24.65 54.67
CA ALA A 297 -2.48 -24.07 55.00
C ALA A 297 -1.26 -24.55 54.19
N PRO A 298 -0.14 -23.79 54.19
CA PRO A 298 -0.04 -22.41 53.72
C PRO A 298 1.15 -22.22 52.75
N TRP A 299 1.18 -21.08 52.07
CA TRP A 299 2.28 -20.64 51.21
C TRP A 299 3.57 -20.39 52.02
N PRO A 300 4.76 -20.73 51.52
CA PRO A 300 5.99 -20.18 52.07
C PRO A 300 6.32 -18.85 51.37
N ARG A 301 6.47 -17.80 52.17
CA ARG A 301 7.32 -16.66 51.83
C ARG A 301 8.75 -17.01 52.23
N ALA A 302 9.69 -16.86 51.30
CA ALA A 302 10.97 -16.16 51.46
C ALA A 302 11.60 -16.02 50.07
#